data_AF-A0A8D2CVM7-F1
#
_entry.id   AF-A0A8D2CVM7-F1
#
_cell.length_a   1.000
_cell.length_b   1.000
_cell.length_c   1.000
_cell.angle_alpha   90.00
_cell.angle_beta   90.00
_cell.angle_gamma   90.00
#
_symmetry.space_group_name_H-M   'P 1'
#
loop_
_entity.id
_entity.type
_entity.pdbx_description
1 polymer ?
#
loop_
_entity_poly.entity_id
_entity_poly.type
_entity_poly.pdbx_seq_one_letter_code
_entity_poly.pdbx_strand_id
1 'polypeptide(L)'
;LGNGSGPGSLALAATNLNAVRETMDVNLEISRILNTGLDTETLSICVRLCEQGINPEALSSVIKELRKTTEALQAPENMTSYLETP
;
A
#
# COMPACT_ATOMS: atom_id res chain seq x y z
N LEU A 1 15.70 40.05 11.83
CA LEU A 1 14.68 38.98 11.75
C LEU A 1 15.40 37.67 12.03
N GLY A 2 15.42 37.25 13.30
CA GLY A 2 16.24 36.12 13.76
C GLY A 2 15.62 34.78 13.40
N ASN A 3 16.43 33.90 12.82
CA ASN A 3 16.09 32.50 12.53
C ASN A 3 15.68 31.78 13.82
N GLY A 4 14.44 31.28 13.86
CA GLY A 4 13.89 30.46 14.93
C GLY A 4 14.30 28.98 14.89
N SER A 5 15.51 28.66 14.43
CA SER A 5 16.02 27.27 14.38
C SER A 5 16.73 26.92 15.68
N GLY A 6 15.98 26.82 16.77
CA GLY A 6 16.50 26.29 18.04
C GLY A 6 16.64 24.76 17.98
N PRO A 7 17.56 24.16 18.75
CA PRO A 7 17.77 22.70 18.80
C PRO A 7 16.52 21.87 19.12
N GLY A 8 15.47 22.48 19.68
CA GLY A 8 14.18 21.84 19.93
C GLY A 8 13.41 21.43 18.67
N SER A 9 13.51 22.15 17.55
CA SER A 9 12.73 21.85 16.34
C SER A 9 13.19 20.58 15.62
N LEU A 10 14.51 20.32 15.61
CA LEU A 10 15.12 19.12 15.04
C LEU A 10 14.81 17.88 15.88
N ALA A 11 14.86 18.00 17.21
CA ALA A 11 14.51 16.92 18.12
C ALA A 11 13.04 16.50 17.97
N LEU A 12 12.12 17.47 17.90
CA LEU A 12 10.69 17.23 17.67
C LEU A 12 10.43 16.53 16.32
N ALA A 13 11.08 16.97 15.25
CA ALA A 13 10.97 16.34 13.94
C ALA A 13 11.45 14.88 13.97
N ALA A 14 12.58 14.60 14.63
CA ALA A 14 13.11 13.25 14.76
C ALA A 14 12.18 12.32 15.57
N THR A 15 11.60 12.81 16.67
CA THR A 15 10.60 12.05 17.44
C THR A 15 9.37 11.70 16.59
N ASN A 16 8.88 12.65 15.79
CA ASN A 16 7.73 12.42 14.92
C ASN A 16 8.02 11.39 13.83
N LEU A 17 9.22 11.44 13.22
CA LEU A 17 9.62 10.45 12.22
C LEU A 17 9.71 9.03 12.82
N ASN A 18 10.20 8.91 14.05
CA ASN A 18 10.23 7.62 14.75
C ASN A 18 8.81 7.10 14.99
N ALA A 19 7.88 7.94 15.45
CA ALA A 19 6.49 7.54 15.69
C ALA A 19 5.78 7.09 14.39
N VAL A 20 6.01 7.80 13.27
CA VAL A 20 5.48 7.41 11.95
C VAL A 20 6.03 6.05 11.52
N ARG A 21 7.33 5.82 11.72
CA ARG A 21 7.96 4.54 11.38
C ARG A 21 7.39 3.39 12.22
N GLU A 22 7.30 3.56 13.53
CA GLU A 22 6.73 2.55 14.44
C GLU A 22 5.28 2.23 14.07
N THR A 23 4.48 3.25 13.77
CA THR A 23 3.09 3.07 13.32
C THR A 23 3.02 2.27 12.02
N MET A 24 3.89 2.58 11.07
CA MET A 24 3.94 1.88 9.79
C MET A 24 4.41 0.42 9.95
N ASP A 25 5.38 0.17 10.83
CA ASP A 25 5.87 -1.18 11.13
C ASP A 25 4.75 -2.04 11.75
N VAL A 26 3.97 -1.49 12.69
CA VAL A 26 2.79 -2.16 13.27
C VAL A 26 1.72 -2.44 12.20
N ASN A 27 1.42 -1.47 11.34
CA ASN A 27 0.45 -1.66 10.25
C ASN A 27 0.88 -2.77 9.29
N LEU A 28 2.18 -2.85 8.98
CA LEU A 28 2.72 -3.90 8.12
C LEU A 28 2.65 -5.28 8.79
N GLU A 29 2.87 -5.35 10.10
CA GLU A 29 2.70 -6.59 10.86
C GLU A 29 1.24 -7.07 10.84
N ILE A 30 0.29 -6.17 11.09
CA ILE A 30 -1.15 -6.49 10.98
C ILE A 30 -1.49 -6.99 9.57
N SER A 31 -0.99 -6.31 8.54
CA SER A 31 -1.19 -6.70 7.13
C SER A 31 -0.69 -8.12 6.84
N ARG A 32 0.46 -8.51 7.41
CA ARG A 32 1.03 -9.86 7.30
C ARG A 32 0.19 -10.90 8.03
N ILE A 33 -0.23 -10.60 9.26
CA ILE A 33 -1.10 -11.50 10.06
C ILE A 33 -2.41 -11.78 9.33
N LEU A 34 -3.00 -10.76 8.70
CA LEU A 34 -4.23 -10.89 7.92
C LEU A 34 -4.01 -11.38 6.48
N ASN A 35 -2.75 -11.62 6.10
CA ASN A 35 -2.34 -12.10 4.78
C ASN A 35 -2.96 -11.30 3.62
N THR A 36 -2.99 -9.96 3.73
CA THR A 36 -3.57 -9.08 2.69
C THR A 36 -2.75 -9.08 1.38
N GLY A 37 -1.49 -9.53 1.46
CA GLY A 37 -0.54 -9.52 0.37
C GLY A 37 -0.08 -8.11 -0.04
N LEU A 38 -0.28 -7.09 0.80
CA LEU A 38 0.26 -5.74 0.55
C LEU A 38 1.72 -5.67 1.03
N ASP A 39 2.59 -5.18 0.17
CA ASP A 39 3.97 -4.84 0.50
C ASP A 39 4.04 -3.44 1.15
N THR A 40 5.23 -3.08 1.66
CA THR A 40 5.44 -1.83 2.41
C THR A 40 5.09 -0.59 1.60
N GLU A 41 5.39 -0.56 0.30
CA GLU A 41 5.12 0.59 -0.55
C GLU A 41 3.62 0.74 -0.78
N THR A 42 2.95 -0.33 -1.21
CA THR A 42 1.50 -0.31 -1.44
C THR A 42 0.72 0.03 -0.18
N LEU A 43 1.12 -0.51 0.98
CA LEU A 43 0.47 -0.20 2.25
C LEU A 43 0.62 1.28 2.63
N SER A 44 1.80 1.87 2.42
CA SER A 44 2.05 3.29 2.67
C SER A 44 1.15 4.20 1.82
N ILE A 45 0.98 3.83 0.54
CA ILE A 45 0.05 4.52 -0.37
C ILE A 45 -1.38 4.41 0.16
N CYS A 46 -1.83 3.21 0.56
CA CYS A 46 -3.17 3.00 1.10
C CYS A 46 -3.43 3.86 2.35
N VAL A 47 -2.48 3.92 3.28
CA VAL A 47 -2.57 4.77 4.47
C VAL A 47 -2.73 6.23 4.08
N ARG A 48 -1.91 6.74 3.14
CA ARG A 48 -2.00 8.13 2.67
C ARG A 48 -3.36 8.45 2.03
N LEU A 49 -3.89 7.53 1.24
CA LEU A 49 -5.20 7.68 0.60
C LEU A 49 -6.32 7.71 1.65
N CYS A 50 -6.25 6.84 2.66
CA CYS A 50 -7.20 6.86 3.78
C CYS A 50 -7.09 8.16 4.59
N GLU A 51 -5.89 8.69 4.83
CA GLU A 51 -5.69 9.99 5.50
C GLU A 51 -6.28 11.17 4.71
N GLN A 52 -6.39 11.05 3.39
CA GLN A 52 -7.06 12.02 2.52
C GLN A 52 -8.60 11.86 2.52
N GLY A 53 -9.14 10.93 3.29
CA GLY A 53 -10.57 10.69 3.42
C GLY A 53 -11.15 9.73 2.39
N ILE A 54 -10.31 8.99 1.65
CA ILE A 54 -10.81 7.95 0.75
C ILE A 54 -11.42 6.81 1.57
N ASN A 55 -12.59 6.33 1.14
CA ASN A 55 -13.26 5.20 1.79
C ASN A 55 -12.39 3.92 1.65
N PRO A 56 -11.98 3.28 2.76
CA PRO A 56 -11.17 2.06 2.72
C PRO A 56 -11.85 0.89 2.00
N GLU A 57 -13.18 0.78 2.05
CA GLU A 57 -13.94 -0.27 1.38
C GLU A 57 -13.86 -0.13 -0.15
N ALA A 58 -14.02 1.10 -0.64
CA ALA A 58 -13.89 1.42 -2.06
C ALA A 58 -12.46 1.19 -2.55
N LEU A 59 -11.46 1.66 -1.78
CA LEU A 59 -10.04 1.42 -2.08
C LEU A 59 -9.72 -0.08 -2.16
N SER A 60 -10.25 -0.88 -1.24
CA SER A 60 -10.06 -2.33 -1.24
C SER A 60 -10.64 -3.00 -2.49
N SER A 61 -11.77 -2.49 -2.99
CA SER A 61 -12.42 -3.00 -4.20
C SER A 61 -11.56 -2.73 -5.43
N VAL A 62 -11.01 -1.51 -5.55
CA VAL A 62 -10.10 -1.12 -6.63
C VAL A 62 -8.83 -1.98 -6.62
N ILE A 63 -8.21 -2.19 -5.45
CA ILE A 63 -7.00 -3.02 -5.34
C ILE A 63 -7.26 -4.46 -5.81
N LYS A 64 -8.40 -5.04 -5.40
CA LYS A 64 -8.80 -6.40 -5.81
C LYS A 64 -9.00 -6.49 -7.32
N GLU A 65 -9.67 -5.50 -7.92
CA GLU A 65 -9.93 -5.47 -9.36
C GLU A 65 -8.64 -5.31 -10.18
N LEU A 66 -7.73 -4.43 -9.75
CA LEU A 66 -6.43 -4.25 -10.39
C LEU A 66 -5.58 -5.53 -10.35
N ARG A 67 -5.54 -6.23 -9.21
CA ARG A 67 -4.84 -7.51 -9.08
C ARG A 67 -5.41 -8.57 -10.01
N LYS A 68 -6.74 -8.75 -9.99
CA LYS A 68 -7.44 -9.70 -10.87
C LYS A 68 -7.16 -9.43 -12.35
N THR A 69 -7.18 -8.16 -12.74
CA THR A 69 -6.93 -7.76 -14.14
C THR A 69 -5.47 -8.00 -14.53
N THR A 70 -4.53 -7.72 -13.63
CA THR A 70 -3.10 -7.99 -13.86
C THR A 70 -2.82 -9.48 -14.01
N GLU A 71 -3.41 -10.32 -13.16
CA GLU A 71 -3.31 -11.79 -13.25
C GLU A 71 -3.88 -12.31 -14.58
N ALA A 72 -5.03 -11.78 -15.01
CA ALA A 72 -5.65 -12.16 -16.29
C ALA A 72 -4.79 -11.78 -17.51
N LEU A 73 -4.06 -10.65 -17.44
CA LEU A 73 -3.12 -10.23 -18.49
C LEU A 73 -1.82 -11.06 -18.50
N GLN A 74 -1.44 -11.63 -17.36
CA GLN A 74 -0.24 -12.47 -17.23
C GLN A 74 -0.51 -13.95 -17.53
N ALA A 75 -1.78 -14.37 -17.56
CA ALA A 75 -2.14 -15.71 -17.95
C ALA A 75 -1.79 -15.91 -19.44
N PRO A 76 -0.90 -16.87 -19.79
CA PRO A 76 -0.66 -17.20 -21.19
C PRO A 76 -1.98 -17.66 -21.80
N GLU A 77 -2.21 -17.24 -23.05
CA GLU A 77 -3.38 -17.58 -23.88
C GLU A 77 -3.44 -19.08 -24.20
N ASN A 78 -3.52 -19.96 -23.19
CA ASN A 78 -3.38 -21.39 -23.34
C ASN A 78 -4.75 -22.07 -23.57
N MET A 79 -5.49 -21.60 -24.58
CA MET A 79 -6.78 -22.19 -24.96
C MET A 79 -7.03 -22.33 -26.47
N THR A 80 -6.18 -21.87 -27.38
CA THR A 80 -6.53 -21.91 -28.82
C THR A 80 -6.05 -23.13 -29.61
N SER A 81 -5.41 -24.15 -29.02
CA SER A 81 -4.86 -25.28 -29.81
C SER A 81 -5.60 -26.63 -29.71
N TYR A 82 -6.71 -26.77 -28.97
CA TYR A 82 -7.34 -28.09 -28.77
C TYR A 82 -8.70 -28.30 -29.45
N LEU A 83 -9.20 -27.36 -30.27
CA LEU A 83 -10.58 -27.42 -30.77
C LEU A 83 -10.75 -27.33 -32.29
N GLU A 84 -9.79 -27.78 -33.11
CA GLU A 84 -10.08 -27.90 -34.56
C GLU A 84 -9.43 -29.14 -35.18
N THR A 85 -10.14 -30.27 -35.16
CA THR A 85 -10.37 -31.18 -36.33
C THR A 85 -11.15 -32.44 -35.90
N PRO A 86 -12.30 -32.76 -36.50
CA PRO A 86 -12.65 -34.15 -36.81
C PRO A 86 -11.82 -34.69 -37.98
#